data_AF-A0A7K5H6D3-F1
#
_entry.id   AF-A0A7K5H6D3-F1
#
_cell.length_a   1.000
_cell.length_b   1.000
_cell.length_c   1.000
_cell.angle_alpha   90.00
_cell.angle_beta   90.00
_cell.angle_gamma   90.00
#
_symmetry.space_group_name_H-M   'P 1'
#
loop_
_entity.id
_entity.type
_entity.pdbx_description
1 polymer ?
#
loop_
_entity_poly.entity_id
_entity_poly.type
_entity_poly.pdbx_seq_one_letter_code
_entity_poly.pdbx_strand_id
1 'polypeptide(L)'
;FIAADFQRRGVDVTHVVWQPRGDVPCACCVVSAASGSRTIVLYDTNLPDVTARDFERVDLSQYKWIHWEARNAAEQAAMMQRVERHNRARPTAERVRTSVEVEKPREELLPLMGLAHVVFISKDVARHFGYQSAPEALRGLRSRVQPGATVICAWAEEGADAMGPSGELVHSDAFPPETLVDTLGAGDTFNAAVIFALSAGRTLQDALTFGCQIAGKKCGIQGFDGIV
;
A
#
# COMPACT_ATOMS: atom_id res chain seq x y z
N PHE A 1 -10.58 16.94 -13.66
CA PHE A 1 -9.21 17.13 -13.14
C PHE A 1 -8.52 15.78 -12.93
N ILE A 2 -8.93 14.97 -11.94
CA ILE A 2 -8.27 13.69 -11.58
C ILE A 2 -8.11 12.73 -12.78
N ALA A 3 -9.17 12.47 -13.55
CA ALA A 3 -9.09 11.58 -14.71
C ALA A 3 -8.08 12.06 -15.78
N ALA A 4 -7.93 13.38 -15.96
CA ALA A 4 -6.96 13.93 -16.89
C ALA A 4 -5.52 13.77 -16.38
N ASP A 5 -5.30 13.86 -15.05
CA ASP A 5 -3.99 13.60 -14.46
C ASP A 5 -3.60 12.12 -14.58
N PHE A 6 -4.53 11.18 -14.33
CA PHE A 6 -4.29 9.76 -14.59
C PHE A 6 -3.88 9.49 -16.04
N GLN A 7 -4.62 10.07 -17.00
CA GLN A 7 -4.27 9.94 -18.42
C GLN A 7 -2.89 10.54 -18.73
N ARG A 8 -2.55 11.71 -18.16
CA ARG A 8 -1.23 12.33 -18.30
C ARG A 8 -0.11 11.44 -17.79
N ARG A 9 -0.36 10.67 -16.72
CA ARG A 9 0.60 9.71 -16.15
C ARG A 9 0.58 8.33 -16.80
N GLY A 10 -0.27 8.13 -17.81
CA GLY A 10 -0.42 6.83 -18.48
C GLY A 10 -1.08 5.75 -17.61
N VAL A 11 -1.86 6.15 -16.60
CA VAL A 11 -2.60 5.22 -15.73
C VAL A 11 -3.93 4.89 -16.40
N ASP A 12 -4.17 3.60 -16.62
CA ASP A 12 -5.43 3.10 -17.17
C ASP A 12 -6.57 3.29 -16.15
N VAL A 13 -7.67 3.89 -16.62
CA VAL A 13 -8.87 4.21 -15.83
C VAL A 13 -10.09 3.39 -16.27
N THR A 14 -9.91 2.36 -17.10
CA THR A 14 -11.00 1.52 -17.65
C THR A 14 -11.84 0.86 -16.57
N HIS A 15 -11.26 0.58 -15.40
CA HIS A 15 -11.95 -0.06 -14.27
C HIS A 15 -12.44 0.92 -13.19
N VAL A 16 -12.37 2.23 -13.42
CA VAL A 16 -12.97 3.21 -12.50
C VAL A 16 -14.49 3.03 -12.48
N VAL A 17 -15.07 2.93 -11.28
CA VAL A 17 -16.53 2.83 -11.09
C VAL A 17 -17.13 4.24 -11.01
N TRP A 18 -17.75 4.67 -12.10
CA TRP A 18 -18.39 5.98 -12.19
C TRP A 18 -19.75 5.99 -11.50
N GLN A 19 -19.89 6.84 -10.49
CA GLN A 19 -21.14 6.99 -9.74
C GLN A 19 -22.02 8.07 -10.38
N PRO A 20 -23.35 7.87 -10.46
CA PRO A 20 -24.25 8.83 -11.09
C PRO A 20 -24.48 10.08 -10.22
N ARG A 21 -24.13 10.02 -8.92
CA ARG A 21 -24.31 11.10 -7.93
C ARG A 21 -23.22 11.02 -6.86
N GLY A 22 -23.06 12.13 -6.14
CA GLY A 22 -22.04 12.31 -5.10
C GLY A 22 -20.86 13.12 -5.62
N ASP A 23 -20.04 13.58 -4.69
CA ASP A 23 -18.84 14.37 -4.98
C ASP A 23 -17.62 13.49 -4.83
N VAL A 24 -16.57 13.71 -5.62
CA VAL A 24 -15.30 12.98 -5.47
C VAL A 24 -14.56 13.50 -4.23
N PRO A 25 -13.95 12.63 -3.39
CA PRO A 25 -13.21 13.07 -2.20
C PRO A 25 -12.18 14.15 -2.53
N CYS A 26 -12.08 15.14 -1.64
CA CYS A 26 -11.08 16.18 -1.74
C CYS A 26 -10.43 16.40 -0.38
N ALA A 27 -9.20 16.87 -0.38
CA ALA A 27 -8.47 17.15 0.85
C ALA A 27 -7.81 18.52 0.79
N CYS A 28 -7.90 19.26 1.89
CA CYS A 28 -7.07 20.42 2.14
C CYS A 28 -5.80 19.96 2.86
N CYS A 29 -4.67 20.02 2.15
CA CYS A 29 -3.36 19.63 2.70
C CYS A 29 -2.55 20.88 3.04
N VAL A 30 -2.25 21.06 4.33
CA VAL A 30 -1.33 22.11 4.80
C VAL A 30 0.04 21.48 5.03
N VAL A 31 1.05 21.95 4.30
CA VAL A 31 2.44 21.50 4.45
C VAL A 31 3.25 22.61 5.11
N SER A 32 3.86 22.32 6.25
CA SER A 32 4.72 23.24 6.97
C SER A 32 6.09 23.31 6.29
N ALA A 33 6.44 24.47 5.74
CA ALA A 33 7.77 24.68 5.16
C ALA A 33 8.91 24.59 6.19
N ALA A 34 8.62 24.82 7.48
CA ALA A 34 9.63 24.81 8.54
C ALA A 34 10.02 23.38 8.99
N SER A 35 9.08 22.45 8.92
CA SER A 35 9.23 21.09 9.49
C SER A 35 8.95 19.98 8.49
N GLY A 36 8.48 20.27 7.27
CA GLY A 36 8.02 19.28 6.29
C GLY A 36 6.80 18.47 6.72
N SER A 37 6.21 18.78 7.89
CA SER A 37 5.04 18.10 8.42
C SER A 37 3.79 18.48 7.64
N ARG A 38 2.83 17.56 7.56
CA ARG A 38 1.56 17.76 6.85
C ARG A 38 0.36 17.58 7.78
N THR A 39 -0.66 18.39 7.56
CA THR A 39 -1.99 18.21 8.15
C THR A 39 -2.98 18.08 7.02
N ILE A 40 -3.71 16.97 7.00
CA ILE A 40 -4.68 16.65 5.94
C ILE A 40 -6.07 16.76 6.55
N VAL A 41 -6.86 17.71 6.05
CA VAL A 41 -8.30 17.77 6.32
C VAL A 41 -9.00 17.13 5.15
N LEU A 42 -9.32 15.84 5.29
CA LEU A 42 -10.00 15.06 4.28
C LEU A 42 -11.50 15.31 4.35
N TYR A 43 -12.07 15.75 3.23
CA TYR A 43 -13.51 15.70 3.01
C TYR A 43 -13.82 14.36 2.34
N ASP A 44 -14.02 13.35 3.17
CA ASP A 44 -14.44 12.03 2.70
C ASP A 44 -15.93 12.11 2.34
N THR A 45 -16.22 11.87 1.07
CA THR A 45 -17.54 12.07 0.47
C THR A 45 -18.39 10.82 0.57
N ASN A 46 -19.70 10.94 0.37
CA ASN A 46 -20.66 9.83 0.41
C ASN A 46 -20.60 8.89 -0.83
N LEU A 47 -19.48 8.82 -1.55
CA LEU A 47 -19.36 7.86 -2.64
C LEU A 47 -19.21 6.45 -2.09
N PRO A 48 -19.95 5.46 -2.61
CA PRO A 48 -19.74 4.08 -2.22
C PRO A 48 -18.36 3.60 -2.71
N ASP A 49 -17.68 2.84 -1.87
CA ASP A 49 -16.46 2.11 -2.27
C ASP A 49 -16.78 1.09 -3.39
N VAL A 50 -15.74 0.67 -4.11
CA VAL A 50 -15.82 -0.37 -5.14
C VAL A 50 -16.35 -1.68 -4.53
N THR A 51 -17.29 -2.33 -5.22
CA THR A 51 -17.89 -3.59 -4.76
C THR A 51 -17.26 -4.81 -5.44
N ALA A 52 -17.42 -5.99 -4.84
CA ALA A 52 -17.00 -7.26 -5.44
C ALA A 52 -17.67 -7.48 -6.81
N ARG A 53 -18.91 -7.02 -6.98
CA ARG A 53 -19.64 -7.05 -8.26
C ARG A 53 -18.99 -6.17 -9.32
N ASP A 54 -18.47 -5.00 -8.95
CA ASP A 54 -17.73 -4.17 -9.90
C ASP A 54 -16.42 -4.86 -10.31
N PHE A 55 -15.74 -5.47 -9.33
CA PHE A 55 -14.49 -6.18 -9.54
C PHE A 55 -14.64 -7.44 -10.42
N GLU A 56 -15.82 -8.06 -10.49
CA GLU A 56 -16.10 -9.20 -11.40
C GLU A 56 -15.80 -8.88 -12.87
N ARG A 57 -15.88 -7.61 -13.26
CA ARG A 57 -15.61 -7.13 -14.63
C ARG A 57 -14.13 -7.08 -14.98
N VAL A 58 -13.25 -7.15 -13.98
CA VAL A 58 -11.79 -7.12 -14.19
C VAL A 58 -11.34 -8.47 -14.72
N ASP A 59 -10.71 -8.46 -15.89
CA ASP A 59 -10.00 -9.63 -16.41
C ASP A 59 -8.66 -9.78 -15.69
N LEU A 60 -8.64 -10.69 -14.72
CA LEU A 60 -7.47 -10.93 -13.87
C LEU A 60 -6.23 -11.42 -14.65
N SER A 61 -6.40 -11.96 -15.86
CA SER A 61 -5.26 -12.43 -16.66
C SER A 61 -4.36 -11.31 -17.18
N GLN A 62 -4.85 -10.06 -17.16
CA GLN A 62 -4.11 -8.88 -17.59
C GLN A 62 -3.16 -8.35 -16.52
N TYR A 63 -3.23 -8.88 -15.29
CA TYR A 63 -2.50 -8.36 -14.15
C TYR A 63 -1.58 -9.40 -13.53
N LYS A 64 -0.30 -9.05 -13.36
CA LYS A 64 0.64 -9.86 -12.55
C LYS A 64 0.57 -9.56 -11.06
N TRP A 65 0.03 -8.39 -10.69
CA TRP A 65 -0.05 -7.91 -9.32
C TRP A 65 -1.31 -7.08 -9.11
N ILE A 66 -2.03 -7.28 -7.99
CA ILE A 66 -3.14 -6.44 -7.57
C ILE A 66 -2.92 -5.99 -6.13
N HIS A 67 -3.06 -4.68 -5.89
CA HIS A 67 -2.91 -4.04 -4.59
C HIS A 67 -4.24 -3.44 -4.11
N TRP A 68 -4.54 -3.58 -2.83
CA TRP A 68 -5.71 -2.97 -2.18
C TRP A 68 -5.28 -2.07 -1.01
N GLU A 69 -5.80 -0.86 -0.97
CA GLU A 69 -5.95 -0.08 0.26
C GLU A 69 -7.15 -0.65 1.04
N ALA A 70 -6.96 -1.07 2.28
CA ALA A 70 -8.03 -1.65 3.09
C ALA A 70 -9.11 -0.61 3.47
N ARG A 71 -10.33 -0.81 2.97
CA ARG A 71 -11.46 0.12 3.18
C ARG A 71 -12.76 -0.60 3.57
N ASN A 72 -13.38 -1.29 2.63
CA ASN A 72 -14.65 -2.01 2.81
C ASN A 72 -14.40 -3.52 2.90
N ALA A 73 -14.04 -3.98 4.10
CA ALA A 73 -13.46 -5.30 4.32
C ALA A 73 -14.24 -6.48 3.75
N ALA A 74 -15.58 -6.48 3.87
CA ALA A 74 -16.39 -7.59 3.36
C ALA A 74 -16.30 -7.73 1.82
N GLU A 75 -16.40 -6.61 1.11
CA GLU A 75 -16.31 -6.57 -0.36
C GLU A 75 -14.89 -6.91 -0.82
N GLN A 76 -13.87 -6.32 -0.19
CA GLN A 76 -12.47 -6.58 -0.54
C GLN A 76 -12.05 -8.03 -0.25
N ALA A 77 -12.56 -8.64 0.82
CA ALA A 77 -12.34 -10.05 1.09
C ALA A 77 -12.89 -10.94 -0.05
N ALA A 78 -14.09 -10.63 -0.56
CA ALA A 78 -14.68 -11.35 -1.68
C ALA A 78 -13.85 -11.17 -2.98
N MET A 79 -13.31 -9.96 -3.22
CA MET A 79 -12.39 -9.69 -4.34
C MET A 79 -11.11 -10.51 -4.24
N MET A 80 -10.45 -10.51 -3.08
CA MET A 80 -9.19 -11.23 -2.87
C MET A 80 -9.39 -12.75 -2.99
N GLN A 81 -10.51 -13.27 -2.47
CA GLN A 81 -10.87 -14.68 -2.64
C GLN A 81 -11.14 -15.05 -4.10
N ARG A 82 -11.67 -14.12 -4.92
CA ARG A 82 -11.81 -14.33 -6.37
C ARG A 82 -10.45 -14.47 -7.04
N VAL A 83 -9.46 -13.66 -6.66
CA VAL A 83 -8.09 -13.79 -7.18
C VAL A 83 -7.45 -15.11 -6.74
N GLU A 84 -7.66 -15.53 -5.50
CA GLU A 84 -7.17 -16.83 -5.03
C GLU A 84 -7.78 -18.00 -5.81
N ARG A 85 -9.11 -17.99 -6.03
CA ARG A 85 -9.77 -18.99 -6.90
C ARG A 85 -9.21 -18.99 -8.32
N HIS A 86 -8.94 -17.81 -8.87
CA HIS A 86 -8.31 -17.65 -10.18
C HIS A 86 -6.89 -18.25 -10.22
N ASN A 87 -6.10 -18.07 -9.16
CA ASN A 87 -4.73 -18.57 -9.06
C ASN A 87 -4.64 -20.09 -8.90
N ARG A 88 -5.61 -20.72 -8.22
CA ARG A 88 -5.62 -22.19 -8.01
C ARG A 88 -5.68 -22.99 -9.30
N ALA A 89 -6.32 -22.45 -10.33
CA ALA A 89 -6.43 -23.09 -11.63
C ALA A 89 -5.21 -22.83 -12.56
N ARG A 90 -4.19 -22.11 -12.08
CA ARG A 90 -3.09 -21.60 -12.92
C ARG A 90 -1.70 -22.07 -12.46
N PRO A 91 -0.75 -22.25 -13.40
CA PRO A 91 0.65 -22.42 -13.10
C PRO A 91 1.21 -21.24 -12.30
N THR A 92 2.21 -21.47 -11.46
CA THR A 92 2.81 -20.43 -10.59
C THR A 92 3.24 -19.17 -11.35
N ALA A 93 3.77 -19.31 -12.57
CA ALA A 93 4.23 -18.19 -13.40
C ALA A 93 3.09 -17.26 -13.89
N GLU A 94 1.85 -17.74 -13.90
CA GLU A 94 0.66 -17.00 -14.35
C GLU A 94 -0.22 -16.54 -13.18
N ARG A 95 0.20 -16.79 -11.93
CA ARG A 95 -0.56 -16.38 -10.76
C ARG A 95 -0.42 -14.88 -10.51
N VAL A 96 -1.54 -14.26 -10.18
CA VAL A 96 -1.61 -12.87 -9.76
C VAL A 96 -1.11 -12.77 -8.32
N ARG A 97 -0.02 -12.04 -8.10
CA ARG A 97 0.44 -11.73 -6.74
C ARG A 97 -0.46 -10.65 -6.13
N THR A 98 -0.72 -10.74 -4.84
CA THR A 98 -1.63 -9.80 -4.16
C THR A 98 -0.94 -9.11 -3.01
N SER A 99 -1.26 -7.84 -2.81
CA SER A 99 -0.86 -7.10 -1.63
C SER A 99 -2.00 -6.29 -1.04
N VAL A 100 -2.01 -6.11 0.28
CA VAL A 100 -2.96 -5.23 0.96
C VAL A 100 -2.21 -4.27 1.86
N GLU A 101 -2.68 -3.03 1.94
CA GLU A 101 -2.28 -2.05 2.94
C GLU A 101 -3.36 -1.91 3.99
N VAL A 102 -2.98 -2.03 5.26
CA VAL A 102 -3.80 -1.67 6.41
C VAL A 102 -3.19 -0.41 7.02
N GLU A 103 -3.71 0.75 6.61
CA GLU A 103 -3.23 2.05 7.07
C GLU A 103 -4.04 2.61 8.24
N LYS A 104 -5.37 2.38 8.24
CA LYS A 104 -6.25 2.86 9.31
C LYS A 104 -6.32 1.86 10.47
N PRO A 105 -6.25 2.31 11.74
CA PRO A 105 -6.40 1.47 12.93
C PRO A 105 -7.87 1.06 13.15
N ARG A 106 -8.40 0.25 12.23
CA ARG A 106 -9.78 -0.22 12.19
C ARG A 106 -9.77 -1.75 12.23
N GLU A 107 -10.30 -2.32 13.31
CA GLU A 107 -10.22 -3.77 13.54
C GLU A 107 -10.92 -4.60 12.45
N GLU A 108 -11.98 -4.05 11.84
CA GLU A 108 -12.71 -4.70 10.76
C GLU A 108 -11.86 -4.95 9.50
N LEU A 109 -10.73 -4.23 9.34
CA LEU A 109 -9.83 -4.37 8.20
C LEU A 109 -8.81 -5.50 8.36
N LEU A 110 -8.50 -5.87 9.61
CA LEU A 110 -7.44 -6.84 9.92
C LEU A 110 -7.62 -8.21 9.26
N PRO A 111 -8.85 -8.74 9.08
CA PRO A 111 -9.04 -10.01 8.37
C PRO A 111 -8.48 -10.02 6.95
N LEU A 112 -8.37 -8.86 6.28
CA LEU A 112 -7.79 -8.77 4.93
C LEU A 112 -6.30 -9.13 4.89
N MET A 113 -5.58 -8.93 6.01
CA MET A 113 -4.17 -9.31 6.15
C MET A 113 -3.98 -10.82 5.93
N GLY A 114 -4.98 -11.63 6.30
CA GLY A 114 -5.01 -13.08 6.13
C GLY A 114 -5.22 -13.55 4.69
N LEU A 115 -5.43 -12.65 3.73
CA LEU A 115 -5.78 -12.98 2.34
C LEU A 115 -4.73 -12.54 1.30
N ALA A 116 -3.69 -11.80 1.71
CA ALA A 116 -2.70 -11.21 0.80
C ALA A 116 -1.34 -11.92 0.86
N HIS A 117 -0.61 -11.92 -0.25
CA HIS A 117 0.77 -12.45 -0.30
C HIS A 117 1.78 -11.47 0.32
N VAL A 118 1.50 -10.16 0.26
CA VAL A 118 2.29 -9.09 0.88
C VAL A 118 1.36 -8.17 1.67
N VAL A 119 1.68 -7.89 2.92
CA VAL A 119 0.86 -7.05 3.81
C VAL A 119 1.69 -5.86 4.25
N PHE A 120 1.22 -4.65 3.95
CA PHE A 120 1.76 -3.40 4.47
C PHE A 120 0.94 -2.99 5.70
N ILE A 121 1.63 -2.71 6.81
CA ILE A 121 1.02 -2.29 8.07
C ILE A 121 1.58 -0.91 8.40
N SER A 122 0.72 0.08 8.63
CA SER A 122 1.19 1.41 9.00
C SER A 122 1.73 1.45 10.44
N LYS A 123 2.61 2.41 10.70
CA LYS A 123 3.07 2.79 12.05
C LYS A 123 1.90 3.07 13.00
N ASP A 124 0.83 3.70 12.51
CA ASP A 124 -0.33 4.06 13.32
C ASP A 124 -1.17 2.83 13.72
N VAL A 125 -1.36 1.87 12.80
CA VAL A 125 -1.99 0.57 13.12
C VAL A 125 -1.14 -0.19 14.14
N ALA A 126 0.16 -0.26 13.94
CA ALA A 126 1.06 -0.93 14.87
C ALA A 126 1.00 -0.31 16.28
N ARG A 127 1.04 1.03 16.38
CA ARG A 127 0.91 1.75 17.66
C ARG A 127 -0.45 1.54 18.31
N HIS A 128 -1.53 1.48 17.53
CA HIS A 128 -2.86 1.21 18.04
C HIS A 128 -2.94 -0.14 18.79
N PHE A 129 -2.21 -1.16 18.30
CA PHE A 129 -2.09 -2.47 18.98
C PHE A 129 -1.02 -2.51 20.08
N GLY A 130 -0.44 -1.37 20.45
CA GLY A 130 0.51 -1.25 21.55
C GLY A 130 1.95 -1.61 21.20
N TYR A 131 2.28 -1.81 19.91
CA TYR A 131 3.65 -2.05 19.49
C TYR A 131 4.44 -0.74 19.42
N GLN A 132 5.69 -0.78 19.89
CA GLN A 132 6.55 0.41 19.98
C GLN A 132 7.56 0.51 18.85
N SER A 133 7.73 -0.57 18.08
CA SER A 133 8.64 -0.63 16.92
C SER A 133 8.07 -1.51 15.81
N ALA A 134 8.58 -1.34 14.58
CA ALA A 134 8.23 -2.19 13.45
C ALA A 134 8.56 -3.68 13.70
N PRO A 135 9.74 -4.07 14.22
CA PRO A 135 10.04 -5.46 14.57
C PRO A 135 9.04 -6.10 15.55
N GLU A 136 8.57 -5.34 16.55
CA GLU A 136 7.54 -5.83 17.48
C GLU A 136 6.21 -6.08 16.77
N ALA A 137 5.78 -5.12 15.94
CA ALA A 137 4.53 -5.22 15.18
C ALA A 137 4.55 -6.41 14.22
N LEU A 138 5.64 -6.61 13.49
CA LEU A 138 5.79 -7.72 12.54
C LEU A 138 5.73 -9.08 13.23
N ARG A 139 6.35 -9.23 14.41
CA ARG A 139 6.28 -10.45 15.20
C ARG A 139 4.89 -10.65 15.81
N GLY A 140 4.32 -9.61 16.40
CA GLY A 140 3.04 -9.67 17.09
C GLY A 140 1.84 -9.91 16.16
N LEU A 141 1.90 -9.41 14.92
CA LEU A 141 0.83 -9.55 13.93
C LEU A 141 1.06 -10.70 12.94
N ARG A 142 2.15 -11.47 13.08
CA ARG A 142 2.47 -12.59 12.19
C ARG A 142 1.37 -13.66 12.17
N SER A 143 0.70 -13.90 13.29
CA SER A 143 -0.40 -14.88 13.38
C SER A 143 -1.65 -14.45 12.61
N ARG A 144 -1.76 -13.18 12.22
CA ARG A 144 -2.90 -12.63 11.47
C ARG A 144 -2.71 -12.67 9.95
N VAL A 145 -1.56 -13.13 9.46
CA VAL A 145 -1.30 -13.27 8.02
C VAL A 145 -1.26 -14.71 7.59
N GLN A 146 -1.53 -14.97 6.31
CA GLN A 146 -1.50 -16.34 5.79
C GLN A 146 -0.08 -16.92 5.79
N PRO A 147 0.07 -18.25 5.93
CA PRO A 147 1.34 -18.93 5.77
C PRO A 147 2.01 -18.57 4.44
N GLY A 148 3.31 -18.23 4.49
CA GLY A 148 4.06 -17.82 3.30
C GLY A 148 3.85 -16.37 2.87
N ALA A 149 3.08 -15.55 3.60
CA ALA A 149 3.00 -14.12 3.35
C ALA A 149 4.27 -13.38 3.80
N THR A 150 4.51 -12.24 3.16
CA THR A 150 5.47 -11.22 3.62
C THR A 150 4.71 -10.12 4.35
N VAL A 151 5.18 -9.72 5.52
CA VAL A 151 4.67 -8.56 6.26
C VAL A 151 5.72 -7.46 6.26
N ILE A 152 5.29 -6.21 6.06
CA ILE A 152 6.16 -5.04 5.91
C ILE A 152 5.57 -3.91 6.76
N CYS A 153 6.42 -3.21 7.50
CA CYS A 153 6.01 -2.08 8.33
C CYS A 153 7.05 -0.97 8.19
N ALA A 154 6.67 0.11 7.51
CA ALA A 154 7.49 1.32 7.46
C ALA A 154 7.27 2.15 8.73
N TRP A 155 8.37 2.67 9.28
CA TRP A 155 8.40 3.37 10.56
C TRP A 155 8.87 4.82 10.45
N ALA A 156 8.63 5.43 9.29
CA ALA A 156 9.00 6.80 8.93
C ALA A 156 10.52 7.01 8.92
N GLU A 157 11.04 7.92 9.74
CA GLU A 157 12.47 8.28 9.80
C GLU A 157 13.36 7.13 10.30
N GLU A 158 12.79 6.14 10.97
CA GLU A 158 13.49 4.91 11.40
C GLU A 158 13.60 3.89 10.26
N GLY A 159 13.10 4.19 9.06
CA GLY A 159 13.18 3.29 7.92
C GLY A 159 12.01 2.31 7.87
N ALA A 160 12.28 1.06 7.52
CA ALA A 160 11.26 0.03 7.41
C ALA A 160 11.81 -1.36 7.72
N ASP A 161 10.92 -2.22 8.19
CA ASP A 161 11.21 -3.62 8.48
C ASP A 161 10.26 -4.52 7.68
N ALA A 162 10.73 -5.73 7.37
CA ALA A 162 9.91 -6.77 6.77
C ALA A 162 10.25 -8.15 7.31
N MET A 163 9.28 -9.06 7.23
CA MET A 163 9.46 -10.48 7.56
C MET A 163 8.80 -11.35 6.50
N GLY A 164 9.63 -12.14 5.81
CA GLY A 164 9.21 -13.06 4.75
C GLY A 164 8.72 -14.42 5.25
N PRO A 165 8.57 -15.41 4.36
CA PRO A 165 8.19 -16.77 4.70
C PRO A 165 9.18 -17.48 5.64
N SER A 166 10.48 -17.17 5.54
CA SER A 166 11.53 -17.74 6.40
C SER A 166 11.41 -17.34 7.86
N GLY A 167 10.64 -16.28 8.17
CA GLY A 167 10.57 -15.69 9.51
C GLY A 167 11.77 -14.80 9.86
N GLU A 168 12.74 -14.67 8.96
CA GLU A 168 13.86 -13.74 9.11
C GLU A 168 13.35 -12.29 9.01
N LEU A 169 13.80 -11.47 9.96
CA LEU A 169 13.54 -10.04 9.97
C LEU A 169 14.62 -9.35 9.14
N VAL A 170 14.20 -8.52 8.20
CA VAL A 170 15.08 -7.65 7.42
C VAL A 170 14.71 -6.19 7.68
N HIS A 171 15.71 -5.32 7.62
CA HIS A 171 15.58 -3.91 7.93
C HIS A 171 16.27 -3.06 6.85
N SER A 172 15.74 -1.88 6.60
CA SER A 172 16.44 -0.83 5.87
C SER A 172 16.23 0.50 6.59
N ASP A 173 17.34 1.22 6.82
CA ASP A 173 17.29 2.61 7.26
C ASP A 173 16.50 3.47 6.27
N ALA A 174 15.98 4.59 6.76
CA ALA A 174 15.44 5.64 5.90
C ALA A 174 16.58 6.35 5.16
N PHE A 175 16.25 6.96 4.02
CA PHE A 175 17.17 7.78 3.23
C PHE A 175 16.68 9.24 3.23
N PRO A 176 16.77 9.96 4.37
CA PRO A 176 16.23 11.30 4.47
C PRO A 176 16.93 12.25 3.47
N PRO A 177 16.18 13.17 2.84
CA PRO A 177 16.77 14.21 1.99
C PRO A 177 17.55 15.21 2.85
N GLU A 178 18.46 15.96 2.22
CA GLU A 178 19.17 17.06 2.91
C GLU A 178 18.20 18.10 3.48
N THR A 179 17.10 18.37 2.78
CA THR A 179 16.02 19.25 3.22
C THR A 179 14.69 18.55 3.06
N LEU A 180 13.90 18.52 4.13
CA LEU A 180 12.56 17.97 4.11
C LEU A 180 11.58 18.99 3.53
N VAL A 181 10.98 18.68 2.38
CA VAL A 181 10.12 19.61 1.64
C VAL A 181 8.66 19.22 1.72
N ASP A 182 8.34 17.96 1.41
CA ASP A 182 6.97 17.48 1.36
C ASP A 182 6.90 15.97 1.63
N THR A 183 6.25 15.59 2.73
CA THR A 183 6.10 14.18 3.13
C THR A 183 4.79 13.53 2.64
N LEU A 184 3.91 14.27 1.94
CA LEU A 184 2.61 13.77 1.48
C LEU A 184 2.77 12.60 0.50
N GLY A 185 2.19 11.45 0.80
CA GLY A 185 2.31 10.26 -0.06
C GLY A 185 3.69 9.58 -0.02
N ALA A 186 4.54 9.87 0.97
CA ALA A 186 5.80 9.13 1.17
C ALA A 186 5.55 7.64 1.49
N GLY A 187 4.49 7.33 2.24
CA GLY A 187 4.06 5.95 2.50
C GLY A 187 3.59 5.23 1.23
N ASP A 188 2.72 5.88 0.44
CA ASP A 188 2.26 5.36 -0.84
C ASP A 188 3.42 5.12 -1.81
N THR A 189 4.38 6.05 -1.82
CA THR A 189 5.62 5.96 -2.60
C THR A 189 6.45 4.75 -2.17
N PHE A 190 6.63 4.54 -0.87
CA PHE A 190 7.30 3.36 -0.32
C PHE A 190 6.59 2.07 -0.76
N ASN A 191 5.27 1.97 -0.55
CA ASN A 191 4.48 0.79 -0.91
C ASN A 191 4.62 0.48 -2.41
N ALA A 192 4.45 1.48 -3.28
CA ALA A 192 4.58 1.34 -4.72
C ALA A 192 5.99 0.91 -5.16
N ALA A 193 7.04 1.48 -4.57
CA ALA A 193 8.42 1.14 -4.87
C ALA A 193 8.78 -0.29 -4.42
N VAL A 194 8.31 -0.72 -3.25
CA VAL A 194 8.47 -2.11 -2.79
C VAL A 194 7.73 -3.07 -3.72
N ILE A 195 6.47 -2.77 -4.08
CA ILE A 195 5.69 -3.58 -5.03
C ILE A 195 6.43 -3.69 -6.37
N PHE A 196 6.91 -2.56 -6.92
CA PHE A 196 7.66 -2.53 -8.16
C PHE A 196 8.89 -3.45 -8.10
N ALA A 197 9.73 -3.30 -7.07
CA ALA A 197 10.94 -4.09 -6.88
C ALA A 197 10.66 -5.58 -6.74
N LEU A 198 9.69 -5.97 -5.90
CA LEU A 198 9.27 -7.37 -5.75
C LEU A 198 8.68 -7.94 -7.04
N SER A 199 7.91 -7.13 -7.78
CA SER A 199 7.32 -7.54 -9.07
C SER A 199 8.36 -7.71 -10.19
N ALA A 200 9.55 -7.14 -10.00
CA ALA A 200 10.72 -7.28 -10.87
C ALA A 200 11.65 -8.43 -10.42
N GLY A 201 11.27 -9.20 -9.40
CA GLY A 201 12.03 -10.35 -8.91
C GLY A 201 13.20 -10.01 -8.00
N ARG A 202 13.28 -8.77 -7.48
CA ARG A 202 14.30 -8.40 -6.48
C ARG A 202 14.06 -9.13 -5.16
N THR A 203 15.11 -9.24 -4.36
CA THR A 203 15.01 -9.81 -3.01
C THR A 203 14.18 -8.93 -2.09
N LEU A 204 13.71 -9.48 -0.96
CA LEU A 204 12.95 -8.70 0.02
C LEU A 204 13.78 -7.55 0.59
N GLN A 205 15.05 -7.80 0.90
CA GLN A 205 15.99 -6.77 1.38
C GLN A 205 16.15 -5.65 0.34
N ASP A 206 16.42 -5.99 -0.92
CA ASP A 206 16.60 -5.00 -1.99
C ASP A 206 15.33 -4.19 -2.24
N ALA A 207 14.16 -4.84 -2.17
CA ALA A 207 12.88 -4.17 -2.34
C ALA A 207 12.60 -3.19 -1.19
N LEU A 208 12.89 -3.59 0.05
CA LEU A 208 12.74 -2.76 1.23
C LEU A 208 13.63 -1.51 1.16
N THR A 209 14.92 -1.71 0.84
CA THR A 209 15.88 -0.62 0.66
C THR A 209 15.50 0.30 -0.49
N PHE A 210 15.06 -0.25 -1.62
CA PHE A 210 14.57 0.57 -2.74
C PHE A 210 13.34 1.38 -2.34
N GLY A 211 12.41 0.80 -1.59
CA GLY A 211 11.27 1.52 -1.02
C GLY A 211 11.68 2.73 -0.18
N CYS A 212 12.60 2.53 0.76
CA CYS A 212 13.11 3.60 1.63
C CYS A 212 13.84 4.69 0.82
N GLN A 213 14.62 4.33 -0.20
CA GLN A 213 15.32 5.28 -1.07
C GLN A 213 14.36 6.18 -1.84
N ILE A 214 13.37 5.59 -2.49
CA ILE A 214 12.42 6.31 -3.34
C ILE A 214 11.50 7.20 -2.48
N ALA A 215 11.02 6.70 -1.34
CA ALA A 215 10.26 7.50 -0.38
C ALA A 215 11.08 8.65 0.22
N GLY A 216 12.36 8.40 0.54
CA GLY A 216 13.30 9.40 1.00
C GLY A 216 13.52 10.53 0.00
N LYS A 217 13.77 10.19 -1.27
CA LYS A 217 13.90 11.18 -2.36
C LYS A 217 12.60 11.97 -2.55
N LYS A 218 11.45 11.31 -2.49
CA LYS A 218 10.12 11.96 -2.55
C LYS A 218 9.97 13.03 -1.48
N CYS A 219 10.44 12.75 -0.26
CA CYS A 219 10.35 13.69 0.86
C CYS A 219 11.12 15.00 0.63
N GLY A 220 12.09 15.03 -0.29
CA GLY A 220 12.90 16.21 -0.63
C GLY A 220 12.38 17.04 -1.81
N ILE A 221 11.23 16.69 -2.39
CA ILE A 221 10.64 17.37 -3.55
C ILE A 221 9.15 17.61 -3.32
N GLN A 222 8.59 18.62 -4.00
CA GLN A 222 7.14 18.84 -4.00
C GLN A 222 6.45 17.93 -5.02
N GLY A 223 5.44 17.17 -4.59
CA GLY A 223 4.74 16.23 -5.46
C GLY A 223 5.61 15.02 -5.81
N PHE A 224 5.46 14.49 -7.04
CA PHE A 224 6.09 13.22 -7.45
C PHE A 224 6.99 13.35 -8.70
N ASP A 225 7.03 14.51 -9.36
CA ASP A 225 7.85 14.70 -10.55
C ASP A 225 9.32 14.85 -10.17
N GLY A 226 10.23 14.11 -10.85
CA GLY A 226 11.67 14.10 -10.54
C GLY A 226 12.10 13.07 -9.49
N ILE A 227 11.20 12.18 -9.06
CA ILE A 227 11.52 11.11 -8.11
C ILE A 227 12.48 10.04 -8.66
N VAL A 228 12.49 9.81 -9.97
CA VAL A 228 13.46 8.96 -10.67
C VAL A 228 14.35 9.78 -11.57
#